data_AF-A0A850GNC4-F1
#
_entry.id   AF-A0A850GNC4-F1
#
_cell.length_a   1.000
_cell.length_b   1.000
_cell.length_c   1.000
_cell.angle_alpha   90.00
_cell.angle_beta   90.00
_cell.angle_gamma   90.00
#
_symmetry.space_group_name_H-M   'P 1'
#
loop_
_entity.id
_entity.type
_entity.pdbx_description
1 polymer ?
#
loop_
_entity_poly.entity_id
_entity_poly.type
_entity_poly.pdbx_seq_one_letter_code
_entity_poly.pdbx_strand_id
1 'polypeptide(L)'
;MIATPIPRDIPLPLPANPYFLEVLLVLAFLAHIIFVNLMVGGSILVLGFEIRGLRVRDYDKLARMLAATVTVNKSLAVVLGVAPLLLINVLYTVHFYTANALTGAAWIMVIPTVALTFLLIYLHKYSWDRLRELEVVHIAILALAVLLLLMIPLIFLANVNLMLLPDQWTEVHGFLSTLALPNVFPRYFHFLSASLILTSLYGVHLVRGPKFEEYGPFETLTRGRIIRSFYAIAFVVSLAQFLIGPLVLLTLPAQATHASVVLTVLLGASLAVPAVWMMWKELSSREPSGARLPFIVACLSLTVLCMGLGRHFARATALDDHRRAMAEETERYLAEAEQAAYDQEMGISRAASGVSEGEHLFKMNCSGCHALDRRVVGPPLTEIAGIYGGDPQGIVTWATAPGKKRADMPQMPPFASLGDDKLALIADYILEIGDEG
;
A
#
# COMPACT_ATOMS: atom_id res chain seq x y z
N MET A 1 14.02 14.15 -14.45
CA MET A 1 13.05 13.85 -13.37
C MET A 1 12.01 12.93 -13.98
N ILE A 2 11.95 11.69 -13.53
CA ILE A 2 10.89 10.76 -13.96
C ILE A 2 9.59 11.26 -13.34
N ALA A 3 8.54 11.39 -14.13
CA ALA A 3 7.24 11.84 -13.63
C ALA A 3 6.64 10.75 -12.73
N THR A 4 6.22 11.11 -11.52
CA THR A 4 5.51 10.19 -10.63
C THR A 4 4.22 9.74 -11.34
N PRO A 5 3.99 8.42 -11.47
CA PRO A 5 2.76 7.92 -12.07
C PRO A 5 1.56 8.31 -11.20
N ILE A 6 0.57 8.99 -11.79
CA ILE A 6 -0.68 9.37 -11.10
C ILE A 6 -1.81 8.49 -11.66
N PRO A 7 -2.08 7.33 -11.05
CA PRO A 7 -3.18 6.47 -11.47
C PRO A 7 -4.54 7.09 -11.12
N ARG A 8 -5.56 6.73 -11.90
CA ARG A 8 -6.96 7.03 -11.60
C ARG A 8 -7.47 6.02 -10.57
N ASP A 9 -8.30 6.50 -9.66
CA ASP A 9 -9.00 5.64 -8.71
C ASP A 9 -10.45 5.40 -9.16
N ILE A 10 -11.10 4.39 -8.59
CA ILE A 10 -12.55 4.19 -8.72
C ILE A 10 -13.15 4.63 -7.38
N PRO A 11 -13.90 5.74 -7.31
CA PRO A 11 -14.40 6.29 -6.04
C PRO A 11 -15.53 5.42 -5.49
N LEU A 12 -15.18 4.30 -4.89
CA LEU A 12 -16.11 3.43 -4.19
C LEU A 12 -16.35 3.99 -2.78
N PRO A 13 -17.61 4.03 -2.30
CA PRO A 13 -17.90 4.47 -0.95
C PRO A 13 -17.21 3.53 0.05
N LEU A 14 -16.55 4.12 1.05
CA LEU A 14 -15.96 3.35 2.13
C LEU A 14 -17.06 2.66 2.95
N PRO A 15 -16.80 1.45 3.49
CA PRO A 15 -17.79 0.71 4.28
C PRO A 15 -18.11 1.39 5.62
N ALA A 16 -17.29 2.35 6.07
CA ALA A 16 -17.47 3.12 7.29
C ALA A 16 -16.72 4.47 7.18
N ASN A 17 -16.84 5.29 8.22
CA ASN A 17 -16.12 6.55 8.32
C ASN A 17 -14.58 6.34 8.23
N PRO A 18 -13.85 7.13 7.41
CA PRO A 18 -12.39 7.01 7.25
C PRO A 18 -11.62 7.02 8.58
N TYR A 19 -11.93 7.95 9.47
CA TYR A 19 -11.26 8.09 10.77
C TYR A 19 -11.44 6.84 11.64
N PHE A 20 -12.62 6.23 11.62
CA PHE A 20 -12.88 4.99 12.33
C PHE A 20 -12.02 3.84 11.78
N LEU A 21 -11.94 3.71 10.45
CA LEU A 21 -11.15 2.68 9.79
C LEU A 21 -9.64 2.87 10.07
N GLU A 22 -9.15 4.11 10.10
CA GLU A 22 -7.75 4.42 10.41
C GLU A 22 -7.37 4.08 11.86
N VAL A 23 -8.23 4.44 12.83
CA VAL A 23 -8.03 4.05 14.24
C VAL A 23 -8.07 2.54 14.38
N LEU A 24 -9.04 1.87 13.75
CA LEU A 24 -9.15 0.43 13.77
C LEU A 24 -7.92 -0.24 13.14
N LEU A 25 -7.37 0.33 12.07
CA LEU A 25 -6.15 -0.16 11.43
C LEU A 25 -4.95 -0.11 12.38
N VAL A 26 -4.77 0.98 13.13
CA VAL A 26 -3.70 1.08 14.13
C VAL A 26 -3.88 0.05 15.24
N LEU A 27 -5.08 -0.06 15.81
CA LEU A 27 -5.36 -1.02 16.88
C LEU A 27 -5.20 -2.47 16.44
N ALA A 28 -5.74 -2.83 15.27
CA ALA A 28 -5.62 -4.17 14.72
C ALA A 28 -4.16 -4.53 14.39
N PHE A 29 -3.40 -3.57 13.85
CA PHE A 29 -1.98 -3.76 13.59
C PHE A 29 -1.17 -3.94 14.89
N LEU A 30 -1.45 -3.14 15.94
CA LEU A 30 -0.79 -3.28 17.24
C LEU A 30 -1.11 -4.63 17.90
N ALA A 31 -2.35 -5.10 17.80
CA ALA A 31 -2.73 -6.43 18.29
C ALA A 31 -1.98 -7.54 17.53
N HIS A 32 -1.94 -7.46 16.20
CA HIS A 32 -1.25 -8.43 15.35
C HIS A 32 0.26 -8.48 15.62
N ILE A 33 0.93 -7.31 15.66
CA ILE A 33 2.40 -7.25 15.71
C ILE A 33 2.98 -7.80 17.02
N ILE A 34 2.23 -7.78 18.12
CA ILE A 34 2.63 -8.40 19.39
C ILE A 34 2.90 -9.90 19.19
N PHE A 35 1.96 -10.62 18.59
CA PHE A 35 2.08 -12.06 18.37
C PHE A 35 3.10 -12.41 17.29
N VAL A 36 3.23 -11.57 16.26
CA VAL A 36 4.30 -11.71 15.26
C VAL A 36 5.67 -11.57 15.91
N ASN A 37 5.88 -10.53 16.72
CA ASN A 37 7.15 -10.30 17.44
C ASN A 37 7.49 -11.48 18.36
N LEU A 38 6.49 -11.97 19.12
CA LEU A 38 6.67 -13.14 19.99
C LEU A 38 6.99 -14.41 19.21
N MET A 39 6.36 -14.63 18.06
CA MET A 39 6.60 -15.79 17.19
C MET A 39 8.01 -15.73 16.55
N VAL A 40 8.38 -14.59 15.96
CA VAL A 40 9.67 -14.39 15.29
C VAL A 40 10.81 -14.42 16.32
N GLY A 41 10.74 -13.57 17.34
CA GLY A 41 11.75 -13.53 18.41
C GLY A 41 11.81 -14.85 19.18
N GLY A 42 10.67 -15.50 19.41
CA GLY A 42 10.57 -16.82 20.03
C GLY A 42 11.34 -17.87 19.25
N SER A 43 11.08 -17.99 17.95
CA SER A 43 11.74 -18.99 17.10
C SER A 43 13.26 -18.78 17.02
N ILE A 44 13.71 -17.52 16.94
CA ILE A 44 15.15 -17.19 16.94
C ILE A 44 15.81 -17.55 18.28
N LEU A 45 15.17 -17.22 19.41
CA LEU A 45 15.72 -17.55 20.74
C LEU A 45 15.72 -19.05 21.01
N VAL A 46 14.67 -19.77 20.59
CA VAL A 46 14.62 -21.25 20.68
C VAL A 46 15.80 -21.84 19.92
N LEU A 47 16.01 -21.43 18.66
CA LEU A 47 17.14 -21.91 17.85
C LEU A 47 18.49 -21.65 18.54
N GLY A 48 18.69 -20.43 19.06
CA GLY A 48 19.91 -20.08 19.79
C GLY A 48 20.11 -20.91 21.06
N PHE A 49 19.03 -21.21 21.79
CA PHE A 49 19.08 -22.04 22.99
C PHE A 49 19.27 -23.52 22.70
N GLU A 50 18.69 -24.08 21.63
CA GLU A 50 18.96 -25.48 21.22
C GLU A 50 20.43 -25.67 20.82
N ILE A 51 20.98 -24.74 20.03
CA ILE A 51 22.40 -24.76 19.65
C ILE A 51 23.30 -24.73 20.89
N ARG A 52 22.92 -23.94 21.91
CA ARG A 52 23.64 -23.90 23.20
C ARG A 52 23.37 -25.15 24.06
N GLY A 53 22.19 -25.75 23.90
CA GLY A 53 21.73 -27.00 24.51
C GLY A 53 22.60 -28.20 24.17
N LEU A 54 23.21 -28.20 22.98
CA LEU A 54 24.19 -29.19 22.57
C LEU A 54 25.35 -29.30 23.57
N ARG A 55 25.78 -28.16 24.14
CA ARG A 55 26.87 -28.11 25.15
C ARG A 55 26.36 -28.13 26.59
N VAL A 56 25.25 -27.45 26.87
CA VAL A 56 24.71 -27.30 28.23
C VAL A 56 23.22 -27.59 28.20
N ARG A 57 22.83 -28.78 28.69
CA ARG A 57 21.48 -29.36 28.55
C ARG A 57 20.36 -28.51 29.14
N ASP A 58 20.65 -27.67 30.12
CA ASP A 58 19.67 -26.73 30.68
C ASP A 58 19.11 -25.72 29.65
N TYR A 59 19.88 -25.37 28.60
CA TYR A 59 19.38 -24.50 27.54
C TYR A 59 18.39 -25.21 26.61
N ASP A 60 18.47 -26.54 26.48
CA ASP A 60 17.47 -27.33 25.74
C ASP A 60 16.11 -27.27 26.42
N LYS A 61 16.08 -27.37 27.76
CA LYS A 61 14.86 -27.18 28.57
C LYS A 61 14.26 -25.78 28.37
N LEU A 62 15.09 -24.74 28.33
CA LEU A 62 14.66 -23.37 28.05
C LEU A 62 14.12 -23.20 26.63
N ALA A 63 14.76 -23.84 25.65
CA ALA A 63 14.28 -23.87 24.28
C ALA A 63 12.90 -24.51 24.20
N ARG A 64 12.70 -25.67 24.84
CA ARG A 64 11.40 -26.36 24.89
C ARG A 64 10.30 -25.50 25.51
N MET A 65 10.62 -24.80 26.62
CA MET A 65 9.70 -23.87 27.28
C MET A 65 9.25 -22.75 26.32
N LEU A 66 10.19 -22.11 25.61
CA LEU A 66 9.84 -21.05 24.67
C LEU A 66 9.12 -21.59 23.42
N ALA A 67 9.53 -22.73 22.89
CA ALA A 67 8.94 -23.35 21.71
C ALA A 67 7.44 -23.64 21.88
N ALA A 68 7.03 -24.03 23.09
CA ALA A 68 5.62 -24.22 23.42
C ALA A 68 4.78 -22.95 23.13
N THR A 69 5.33 -21.77 23.41
CA THR A 69 4.64 -20.49 23.22
C THR A 69 4.60 -20.05 21.76
N VAL A 70 5.65 -20.35 20.97
CA VAL A 70 5.74 -20.03 19.53
C VAL A 70 4.52 -20.59 18.78
N THR A 71 4.11 -21.83 19.08
CA THR A 71 2.97 -22.46 18.40
C THR A 71 1.61 -21.81 18.69
N VAL A 72 1.43 -21.23 19.87
CA VAL A 72 0.21 -20.49 20.22
C VAL A 72 0.22 -19.12 19.54
N ASN A 73 1.35 -18.42 19.64
CA ASN A 73 1.55 -17.10 19.05
C ASN A 73 1.35 -17.12 17.52
N LYS A 74 1.78 -18.20 16.87
CA LYS A 74 1.54 -18.47 15.44
C LYS A 74 0.07 -18.34 15.05
N SER A 75 -0.82 -19.02 15.77
CA SER A 75 -2.25 -19.03 15.43
C SER A 75 -2.90 -17.66 15.68
N LEU A 76 -2.53 -16.99 16.76
CA LEU A 76 -3.02 -15.64 17.08
C LEU A 76 -2.52 -14.60 16.07
N ALA A 77 -1.25 -14.68 15.68
CA ALA A 77 -0.67 -13.79 14.67
C ALA A 77 -1.42 -13.87 13.34
N VAL A 78 -1.75 -15.08 12.86
CA VAL A 78 -2.47 -15.26 11.59
C VAL A 78 -3.87 -14.67 11.64
N VAL A 79 -4.65 -15.02 12.67
CA VAL A 79 -6.05 -14.56 12.79
C VAL A 79 -6.10 -13.04 12.93
N LEU A 80 -5.27 -12.46 13.79
CA LEU A 80 -5.21 -11.02 13.97
C LEU A 80 -4.60 -10.28 12.78
N GLY A 81 -3.90 -10.97 11.88
CA GLY A 81 -3.30 -10.39 10.67
C GLY A 81 -4.31 -10.12 9.55
N VAL A 82 -5.45 -10.78 9.55
CA VAL A 82 -6.50 -10.59 8.52
C VAL A 82 -7.06 -9.17 8.57
N ALA A 83 -7.39 -8.67 9.77
CA ALA A 83 -7.97 -7.34 9.95
C ALA A 83 -7.11 -6.19 9.41
N PRO A 84 -5.82 -6.02 9.79
CA PRO A 84 -4.99 -4.94 9.26
C PRO A 84 -4.75 -5.07 7.75
N LEU A 85 -4.70 -6.30 7.21
CA LEU A 85 -4.62 -6.54 5.77
C LEU A 85 -5.86 -6.06 5.02
N LEU A 86 -7.06 -6.35 5.52
CA LEU A 86 -8.29 -5.86 4.87
C LEU A 86 -8.38 -4.33 4.95
N LEU A 87 -8.06 -3.76 6.11
CA LEU A 87 -8.13 -2.31 6.33
C LEU A 87 -7.13 -1.52 5.46
N ILE A 88 -5.90 -2.02 5.27
CA ILE A 88 -4.94 -1.36 4.38
C ILE A 88 -5.38 -1.44 2.91
N ASN A 89 -5.99 -2.56 2.49
CA ASN A 89 -6.54 -2.72 1.15
C ASN A 89 -7.73 -1.80 0.87
N VAL A 90 -8.53 -1.46 1.89
CA VAL A 90 -9.68 -0.57 1.74
C VAL A 90 -9.26 0.90 1.80
N LEU A 91 -8.36 1.28 2.71
CA LEU A 91 -7.98 2.68 2.91
C LEU A 91 -6.94 3.18 1.91
N TYR A 92 -6.12 2.29 1.36
CA TYR A 92 -4.99 2.65 0.49
C TYR A 92 -4.90 1.70 -0.71
N THR A 93 -6.05 1.37 -1.30
CA THR A 93 -6.23 0.37 -2.37
C THR A 93 -5.16 0.47 -3.45
N VAL A 94 -5.07 1.61 -4.14
CA VAL A 94 -4.16 1.78 -5.28
C VAL A 94 -2.70 1.66 -4.86
N HIS A 95 -2.31 2.24 -3.73
CA HIS A 95 -0.92 2.21 -3.27
C HIS A 95 -0.49 0.80 -2.88
N PHE A 96 -1.32 0.10 -2.11
CA PHE A 96 -1.02 -1.24 -1.63
C PHE A 96 -1.11 -2.26 -2.77
N TYR A 97 -2.09 -2.13 -3.66
CA TYR A 97 -2.24 -2.97 -4.85
C TYR A 97 -1.05 -2.82 -5.80
N THR A 98 -0.64 -1.59 -6.12
CA THR A 98 0.49 -1.36 -7.03
C THR A 98 1.79 -1.94 -6.47
N ALA A 99 2.07 -1.76 -5.17
CA ALA A 99 3.22 -2.37 -4.52
C ALA A 99 3.17 -3.92 -4.58
N ASN A 100 1.99 -4.50 -4.31
CA ASN A 100 1.79 -5.95 -4.40
C ASN A 100 1.99 -6.46 -5.84
N ALA A 101 1.50 -5.73 -6.84
CA ALA A 101 1.64 -6.11 -8.25
C ALA A 101 3.10 -6.09 -8.70
N LEU A 102 3.85 -5.04 -8.34
CA LEU A 102 5.28 -4.91 -8.65
C LEU A 102 6.13 -5.98 -7.96
N THR A 103 5.71 -6.47 -6.80
CA THR A 103 6.39 -7.54 -6.04
C THR A 103 5.66 -8.88 -6.11
N GLY A 104 4.77 -9.06 -7.09
CA GLY A 104 3.72 -10.10 -7.10
C GLY A 104 4.21 -11.53 -6.88
N ALA A 105 5.34 -11.91 -7.49
CA ALA A 105 5.91 -13.24 -7.29
C ALA A 105 6.26 -13.52 -5.82
N ALA A 106 6.95 -12.58 -5.15
CA ALA A 106 7.29 -12.73 -3.74
C ALA A 106 6.05 -12.65 -2.85
N TRP A 107 5.10 -11.76 -3.19
CA TRP A 107 3.86 -11.59 -2.45
C TRP A 107 3.01 -12.88 -2.45
N ILE A 108 2.81 -13.51 -3.61
CA ILE A 108 2.09 -14.78 -3.72
C ILE A 108 2.83 -15.90 -2.97
N MET A 109 4.17 -15.92 -3.02
CA MET A 109 4.99 -16.91 -2.31
C MET A 109 4.92 -16.80 -0.79
N VAL A 110 4.38 -15.72 -0.21
CA VAL A 110 4.11 -15.63 1.24
C VAL A 110 3.21 -16.77 1.69
N ILE A 111 2.15 -17.11 0.93
CA ILE A 111 1.17 -18.13 1.31
C ILE A 111 1.83 -19.52 1.50
N PRO A 112 2.52 -20.10 0.50
CA PRO A 112 3.18 -21.38 0.67
C PRO A 112 4.34 -21.30 1.69
N THR A 113 5.04 -20.16 1.77
CA THR A 113 6.14 -19.98 2.74
C THR A 113 5.62 -20.02 4.18
N VAL A 114 4.51 -19.34 4.47
CA VAL A 114 3.84 -19.37 5.78
C VAL A 114 3.35 -20.78 6.10
N ALA A 115 2.69 -21.44 5.15
CA ALA A 115 2.21 -22.81 5.34
C ALA A 115 3.36 -23.78 5.66
N LEU A 116 4.44 -23.75 4.88
CA LEU A 116 5.64 -24.57 5.09
C LEU A 116 6.30 -24.25 6.44
N THR A 117 6.48 -22.97 6.77
CA THR A 117 7.03 -22.53 8.05
C THR A 117 6.23 -23.11 9.22
N PHE A 118 4.91 -23.10 9.13
CA PHE A 118 4.04 -23.63 10.18
C PHE A 118 4.13 -25.14 10.30
N LEU A 119 4.19 -25.86 9.18
CA LEU A 119 4.40 -27.30 9.18
C LEU A 119 5.75 -27.66 9.80
N LEU A 120 6.81 -26.91 9.51
CA LEU A 120 8.14 -27.12 10.11
C LEU A 120 8.15 -26.82 11.62
N ILE A 121 7.48 -25.74 12.06
CA ILE A 121 7.34 -25.44 13.50
C ILE A 121 6.55 -26.54 14.22
N TYR A 122 5.50 -27.09 13.60
CA TYR A 122 4.77 -28.22 14.17
C TYR A 122 5.60 -29.49 14.19
N LEU A 123 6.32 -29.78 13.11
CA LEU A 123 7.22 -30.91 13.03
C LEU A 123 8.26 -30.82 14.15
N HIS A 124 8.92 -29.67 14.31
CA HIS A 124 9.86 -29.39 15.40
C HIS A 124 9.26 -29.64 16.79
N LYS A 125 8.08 -29.08 17.08
CA LYS A 125 7.42 -29.26 18.38
C LYS A 125 7.09 -30.73 18.68
N TYR A 126 6.49 -31.45 17.73
CA TYR A 126 6.01 -32.81 17.95
C TYR A 126 7.07 -33.89 17.76
N SER A 127 8.21 -33.54 17.17
CA SER A 127 9.35 -34.45 17.01
C SER A 127 10.39 -34.33 18.14
N TRP A 128 10.19 -33.44 19.12
CA TRP A 128 11.15 -33.18 20.21
C TRP A 128 11.66 -34.46 20.88
N ASP A 129 10.76 -35.33 21.34
CA ASP A 129 11.13 -36.57 22.04
C ASP A 129 11.59 -37.67 21.06
N ARG A 130 11.09 -37.66 19.81
CA ARG A 130 11.44 -38.66 18.77
C ARG A 130 12.82 -38.43 18.16
N LEU A 131 13.23 -37.17 18.04
CA LEU A 131 14.52 -36.75 17.48
C LEU A 131 15.54 -36.39 18.56
N ARG A 132 15.31 -36.82 19.82
CA ARG A 132 16.21 -36.54 20.95
C ARG A 132 17.64 -37.03 20.72
N GLU A 133 17.81 -38.13 20.00
CA GLU A 133 19.13 -38.68 19.63
C GLU A 133 19.70 -38.06 18.34
N LEU A 134 18.87 -37.35 17.58
CA LEU A 134 19.21 -36.70 16.31
C LEU A 134 19.10 -35.17 16.46
N GLU A 135 19.76 -34.61 17.47
CA GLU A 135 19.67 -33.18 17.85
C GLU A 135 19.97 -32.23 16.67
N VAL A 136 20.92 -32.61 15.80
CA VAL A 136 21.29 -31.82 14.61
C VAL A 136 20.13 -31.72 13.61
N VAL A 137 19.38 -32.82 13.42
CA VAL A 137 18.22 -32.84 12.51
C VAL A 137 17.10 -31.98 13.07
N HIS A 138 16.85 -32.10 14.38
CA HIS A 138 15.82 -31.31 15.07
C HIS A 138 16.12 -29.79 14.98
N ILE A 139 17.37 -29.39 15.22
CA ILE A 139 17.85 -28.01 15.06
C ILE A 139 17.74 -27.57 13.59
N ALA A 140 18.09 -28.42 12.63
CA ALA A 140 18.03 -28.07 11.21
C ALA A 140 16.59 -27.79 10.73
N ILE A 141 15.61 -28.54 11.23
CA ILE A 141 14.18 -28.29 10.97
C ILE A 141 13.79 -26.88 11.46
N LEU A 142 14.18 -26.52 12.68
CA LEU A 142 13.90 -25.19 13.23
C LEU A 142 14.67 -24.09 12.49
N ALA A 143 15.94 -24.33 12.13
CA ALA A 143 16.75 -23.36 11.41
C ALA A 143 16.13 -23.01 10.04
N LEU A 144 15.63 -24.02 9.32
CA LEU A 144 14.88 -23.80 8.09
C LEU A 144 13.59 -23.02 8.35
N ALA A 145 12.84 -23.38 9.39
CA ALA A 145 11.63 -22.65 9.76
C ALA A 145 11.92 -21.18 10.09
N VAL A 146 12.98 -20.89 10.85
CA VAL A 146 13.42 -19.53 11.20
C VAL A 146 13.84 -18.77 9.94
N LEU A 147 14.58 -19.38 9.02
CA LEU A 147 14.99 -18.74 7.77
C LEU A 147 13.77 -18.29 6.95
N LEU A 148 12.79 -19.18 6.76
CA LEU A 148 11.55 -18.85 6.05
C LEU A 148 10.74 -17.81 6.81
N LEU A 149 10.69 -17.92 8.14
CA LEU A 149 10.00 -16.97 9.01
C LEU A 149 10.62 -15.58 8.97
N LEU A 150 11.93 -15.46 8.75
CA LEU A 150 12.63 -14.18 8.59
C LEU A 150 12.34 -13.54 7.22
N MET A 151 12.09 -14.34 6.19
CA MET A 151 11.77 -13.86 4.84
C MET A 151 10.36 -13.25 4.76
N ILE A 152 9.37 -13.82 5.46
CA ILE A 152 7.99 -13.34 5.45
C ILE A 152 7.89 -11.84 5.82
N PRO A 153 8.36 -11.38 7.00
CA PRO A 153 8.29 -9.97 7.36
C PRO A 153 9.17 -9.09 6.46
N LEU A 154 10.27 -9.61 5.89
CA LEU A 154 11.07 -8.85 4.92
C LEU A 154 10.25 -8.52 3.67
N ILE A 155 9.52 -9.50 3.11
CA ILE A 155 8.62 -9.30 1.98
C ILE A 155 7.55 -8.26 2.31
N PHE A 156 6.89 -8.40 3.47
CA PHE A 156 5.88 -7.44 3.91
C PHE A 156 6.43 -6.03 4.11
N LEU A 157 7.59 -5.88 4.76
CA LEU A 157 8.19 -4.58 5.02
C LEU A 157 8.64 -3.91 3.72
N ALA A 158 9.27 -4.65 2.82
CA ALA A 158 9.69 -4.12 1.52
C ALA A 158 8.49 -3.64 0.70
N ASN A 159 7.39 -4.41 0.72
CA ASN A 159 6.15 -4.05 0.04
C ASN A 159 5.48 -2.80 0.64
N VAL A 160 5.33 -2.75 1.97
CA VAL A 160 4.77 -1.56 2.66
C VAL A 160 5.71 -0.35 2.53
N ASN A 161 7.01 -0.55 2.34
CA ASN A 161 7.93 0.55 2.06
C ASN A 161 7.74 1.10 0.64
N LEU A 162 7.62 0.22 -0.35
CA LEU A 162 7.32 0.59 -1.74
C LEU A 162 5.97 1.31 -1.87
N MET A 163 4.98 0.93 -1.06
CA MET A 163 3.71 1.63 -0.96
C MET A 163 3.88 3.11 -0.61
N LEU A 164 4.91 3.48 0.15
CA LEU A 164 5.19 4.86 0.58
C LEU A 164 6.02 5.67 -0.43
N LEU A 165 6.44 5.05 -1.55
CA LEU A 165 7.32 5.65 -2.56
C LEU A 165 6.70 5.54 -3.97
N PRO A 166 5.59 6.26 -4.27
CA PRO A 166 4.97 6.23 -5.59
C PRO A 166 5.89 6.66 -6.74
N ASP A 167 6.84 7.55 -6.44
CA ASP A 167 7.87 8.04 -7.33
C ASP A 167 8.81 6.94 -7.86
N GLN A 168 8.98 5.85 -7.09
CA GLN A 168 9.90 4.75 -7.43
C GLN A 168 9.21 3.54 -8.06
N TRP A 169 7.89 3.59 -8.29
CA TRP A 169 7.14 2.46 -8.85
C TRP A 169 7.63 2.02 -10.24
N THR A 170 8.12 2.95 -11.06
CA THR A 170 8.59 2.66 -12.42
C THR A 170 10.01 2.09 -12.47
N GLU A 171 10.79 2.27 -11.40
CA GLU A 171 12.18 1.80 -11.30
C GLU A 171 12.28 0.39 -10.68
N VAL A 172 11.21 -0.06 -10.02
CA VAL A 172 11.17 -1.33 -9.31
C VAL A 172 10.79 -2.46 -10.26
N HIS A 173 11.69 -3.44 -10.35
CA HIS A 173 11.53 -4.64 -11.17
C HIS A 173 11.56 -5.89 -10.28
N GLY A 174 10.48 -6.11 -9.53
CA GLY A 174 10.34 -7.27 -8.65
C GLY A 174 10.94 -7.08 -7.25
N PHE A 175 10.76 -8.09 -6.40
CA PHE A 175 11.10 -8.03 -4.97
C PHE A 175 12.58 -7.75 -4.66
N LEU A 176 13.52 -8.30 -5.43
CA LEU A 176 14.94 -8.08 -5.13
C LEU A 176 15.34 -6.61 -5.30
N SER A 177 14.76 -5.91 -6.27
CA SER A 177 15.00 -4.48 -6.47
C SER A 177 14.47 -3.62 -5.32
N THR A 178 13.38 -4.04 -4.67
CA THR A 178 12.82 -3.28 -3.53
C THR A 178 13.72 -3.33 -2.30
N LEU A 179 14.62 -4.30 -2.17
CA LEU A 179 15.57 -4.37 -1.07
C LEU A 179 16.61 -3.24 -1.12
N ALA A 180 16.86 -2.65 -2.29
CA ALA A 180 17.74 -1.51 -2.45
C ALA A 180 17.08 -0.17 -2.04
N LEU A 181 15.76 -0.16 -1.85
CA LEU A 181 15.04 1.04 -1.43
C LEU A 181 15.52 1.50 -0.06
N PRO A 182 15.59 2.82 0.17
CA PRO A 182 15.89 3.35 1.48
C PRO A 182 14.88 2.83 2.50
N ASN A 183 15.30 2.74 3.76
CA ASN A 183 14.47 2.38 4.91
C ASN A 183 14.06 0.89 5.04
N VAL A 184 14.22 0.05 4.01
CA VAL A 184 13.85 -1.39 4.10
C VAL A 184 14.64 -2.11 5.19
N PHE A 185 15.98 -2.12 5.08
CA PHE A 185 16.84 -2.78 6.06
C PHE A 185 16.82 -2.11 7.44
N PRO A 186 16.88 -0.77 7.59
CA PRO A 186 16.72 -0.11 8.88
C PRO A 186 15.45 -0.54 9.60
N ARG A 187 14.28 -0.54 8.92
CA ARG A 187 13.01 -0.97 9.51
C ARG A 187 13.00 -2.45 9.82
N TYR A 188 13.61 -3.27 8.96
CA TYR A 188 13.72 -4.70 9.18
C TYR A 188 14.53 -5.03 10.43
N PHE A 189 15.71 -4.45 10.59
CA PHE A 189 16.53 -4.63 11.80
C PHE A 189 15.88 -4.03 13.05
N HIS A 190 15.15 -2.92 12.91
CA HIS A 190 14.36 -2.36 14.01
C HIS A 190 13.25 -3.33 14.45
N PHE A 191 12.54 -3.95 13.50
CA PHE A 191 11.51 -4.97 13.76
C PHE A 191 12.09 -6.24 14.42
N LEU A 192 13.22 -6.75 13.91
CA LEU A 192 13.89 -7.91 14.50
C LEU A 192 14.38 -7.63 15.92
N SER A 193 14.91 -6.42 16.17
CA SER A 193 15.32 -5.98 17.49
C SER A 193 14.13 -5.96 18.45
N ALA A 194 13.01 -5.36 18.04
CA ALA A 194 11.78 -5.34 18.82
C ALA A 194 11.24 -6.75 19.12
N SER A 195 11.35 -7.68 18.15
CA SER A 195 10.98 -9.09 18.33
C SER A 195 11.80 -9.76 19.43
N LEU A 196 13.13 -9.62 19.39
CA LEU A 196 14.01 -10.21 20.40
C LEU A 196 13.83 -9.58 21.78
N ILE A 197 13.62 -8.26 21.87
CA ILE A 197 13.34 -7.56 23.12
C ILE A 197 12.05 -8.08 23.74
N LEU A 198 10.95 -8.11 22.97
CA LEU A 198 9.64 -8.53 23.47
C LEU A 198 9.68 -9.99 23.94
N THR A 199 10.22 -10.89 23.13
CA THR A 199 10.32 -12.31 23.52
C THR A 199 11.23 -12.50 24.73
N SER A 200 12.33 -11.76 24.83
CA SER A 200 13.21 -11.87 26.01
C SER A 200 12.51 -11.42 27.29
N LEU A 201 11.77 -10.31 27.27
CA LEU A 201 10.97 -9.85 28.40
C LEU A 201 9.83 -10.83 28.74
N TYR A 202 9.22 -11.43 27.72
CA TYR A 202 8.26 -12.51 27.92
C TYR A 202 8.92 -13.77 28.53
N GLY A 203 10.16 -14.09 28.16
CA GLY A 203 10.96 -15.12 28.81
C GLY A 203 11.18 -14.85 30.29
N VAL A 204 11.45 -13.60 30.69
CA VAL A 204 11.50 -13.21 32.11
C VAL A 204 10.14 -13.45 32.79
N HIS A 205 9.03 -13.10 32.15
CA HIS A 205 7.69 -13.36 32.69
C HIS A 205 7.46 -14.86 32.95
N LEU A 206 7.78 -15.71 31.97
CA LEU A 206 7.63 -17.16 32.09
C LEU A 206 8.44 -17.73 33.25
N VAL A 207 9.71 -17.33 33.36
CA VAL A 207 10.64 -17.85 34.39
C VAL A 207 10.23 -17.39 35.79
N ARG A 208 9.63 -16.20 35.93
CA ARG A 208 9.09 -15.70 37.20
C ARG A 208 7.80 -16.40 37.63
N GLY A 209 7.06 -16.99 36.69
CA GLY A 209 5.78 -17.64 36.95
C GLY A 209 5.92 -18.91 37.79
N PRO A 210 4.85 -19.33 38.48
CA PRO A 210 4.85 -20.56 39.28
C PRO A 210 5.03 -21.82 38.41
N LYS A 211 4.51 -21.80 37.17
CA LYS A 211 4.63 -22.90 36.20
C LYS A 211 6.07 -23.18 35.73
N PHE A 212 7.02 -22.31 36.05
CA PHE A 212 8.42 -22.52 35.69
C PHE A 212 9.00 -23.79 36.33
N GLU A 213 8.52 -24.16 37.52
CA GLU A 213 8.98 -25.35 38.24
C GLU A 213 8.59 -26.66 37.53
N GLU A 214 7.55 -26.64 36.68
CA GLU A 214 7.11 -27.79 35.88
C GLU A 214 8.14 -28.22 34.82
N TYR A 215 9.06 -27.33 34.42
CA TYR A 215 10.11 -27.63 33.44
C TYR A 215 11.31 -28.40 34.05
N GLY A 216 11.20 -28.75 35.33
CA GLY A 216 12.14 -29.61 36.03
C GLY A 216 13.34 -28.88 36.62
N PRO A 217 14.17 -29.59 37.40
CA PRO A 217 15.37 -29.00 37.98
C PRO A 217 16.36 -28.63 36.87
N PHE A 218 16.94 -27.45 36.99
CA PHE A 218 18.07 -27.00 36.19
C PHE A 218 19.34 -27.37 36.94
N GLU A 219 20.27 -28.07 36.29
CA GLU A 219 21.46 -28.64 36.93
C GLU A 219 22.57 -27.60 37.13
N THR A 220 22.66 -26.66 36.19
CA THR A 220 23.75 -25.68 36.05
C THR A 220 23.26 -24.24 36.11
N LEU A 221 22.02 -23.99 35.65
CA LEU A 221 21.43 -22.66 35.58
C LEU A 221 20.50 -22.40 36.76
N THR A 222 20.82 -21.37 37.56
CA THR A 222 19.89 -20.87 38.57
C THR A 222 18.83 -19.98 37.93
N ARG A 223 17.66 -19.85 38.57
CA ARG A 223 16.56 -18.96 38.13
C ARG A 223 17.05 -17.54 37.84
N GLY A 224 17.89 -16.98 38.73
CA GLY A 224 18.48 -15.66 38.55
C GLY A 224 19.41 -15.56 37.34
N ARG A 225 20.19 -16.61 37.02
CA ARG A 225 21.03 -16.64 35.80
C ARG A 225 20.19 -16.68 34.52
N ILE A 226 19.07 -17.39 34.54
CA ILE A 226 18.15 -17.47 33.40
C ILE A 226 17.49 -16.10 33.17
N ILE A 227 16.95 -15.48 34.23
CA ILE A 227 16.39 -14.12 34.18
C ILE A 227 17.45 -13.12 33.68
N ARG A 228 18.69 -13.22 34.18
CA ARG A 228 19.80 -12.38 33.72
C ARG A 228 20.06 -12.56 32.22
N SER A 229 20.03 -13.79 31.71
CA SER A 229 20.29 -14.07 30.29
C SER A 229 19.25 -13.40 29.39
N PHE A 230 17.96 -13.48 29.76
CA PHE A 230 16.90 -12.80 29.03
C PHE A 230 17.01 -11.28 29.10
N TYR A 231 17.25 -10.70 30.29
CA TYR A 231 17.49 -9.26 30.39
C TYR A 231 18.73 -8.81 29.64
N ALA A 232 19.78 -9.63 29.55
CA ALA A 232 21.00 -9.29 28.84
C ALA A 232 20.73 -9.17 27.33
N ILE A 233 19.97 -10.11 26.76
CA ILE A 233 19.53 -10.04 25.36
C ILE A 233 18.67 -8.79 25.16
N ALA A 234 17.63 -8.60 25.98
CA ALA A 234 16.74 -7.45 25.88
C ALA A 234 17.49 -6.12 25.99
N PHE A 235 18.45 -6.01 26.91
CA PHE A 235 19.25 -4.81 27.15
C PHE A 235 20.18 -4.51 25.97
N VAL A 236 20.99 -5.48 25.54
CA VAL A 236 21.95 -5.30 24.43
C VAL A 236 21.21 -4.95 23.14
N VAL A 237 20.13 -5.65 22.85
CA VAL A 237 19.31 -5.38 21.65
C VAL A 237 18.61 -4.01 21.76
N SER A 238 18.17 -3.61 22.95
CA SER A 238 17.60 -2.27 23.16
C SER A 238 18.63 -1.16 22.94
N LEU A 239 19.88 -1.34 23.37
CA LEU A 239 20.97 -0.41 23.09
C LEU A 239 21.22 -0.29 21.58
N ALA A 240 21.25 -1.43 20.86
CA ALA A 240 21.35 -1.41 19.40
C ALA A 240 20.15 -0.68 18.75
N GLN A 241 18.96 -0.81 19.32
CA GLN A 241 17.76 -0.13 18.83
C GLN A 241 17.83 1.40 18.96
N PHE A 242 18.59 1.94 19.92
CA PHE A 242 18.89 3.38 20.00
C PHE A 242 19.82 3.88 18.88
N LEU A 243 20.50 2.98 18.17
CA LEU A 243 21.27 3.30 16.95
C LEU A 243 20.41 3.09 15.69
N ILE A 244 19.66 1.99 15.65
CA ILE A 244 18.82 1.63 14.50
C ILE A 244 17.61 2.57 14.36
N GLY A 245 17.00 3.00 15.47
CA GLY A 245 15.84 3.90 15.49
C GLY A 245 16.08 5.23 14.78
N PRO A 246 17.15 5.98 15.12
CA PRO A 246 17.54 7.17 14.38
C PRO A 246 17.81 6.90 12.91
N LEU A 247 18.44 5.77 12.56
CA LEU A 247 18.66 5.39 11.16
C LEU A 247 17.33 5.20 10.40
N VAL A 248 16.30 4.63 11.04
CA VAL A 248 14.95 4.54 10.45
C VAL A 248 14.38 5.94 10.21
N LEU A 249 14.51 6.86 11.16
CA LEU A 249 14.01 8.22 11.02
C LEU A 249 14.72 8.99 9.90
N LEU A 250 16.05 8.83 9.79
CA LEU A 250 16.87 9.50 8.77
C LEU A 250 16.70 8.92 7.36
N THR A 251 16.20 7.69 7.24
CA THR A 251 15.97 7.02 5.95
C THR A 251 14.51 7.08 5.49
N LEU A 252 13.63 7.76 6.25
CA LEU A 252 12.26 8.02 5.80
C LEU A 252 12.24 8.94 4.56
N PRO A 253 11.22 8.82 3.70
CA PRO A 253 10.97 9.79 2.64
C PRO A 253 10.86 11.19 3.23
N ALA A 254 11.34 12.21 2.52
CA ALA A 254 11.32 13.60 2.99
C ALA A 254 9.89 14.09 3.29
N GLN A 255 8.91 13.59 2.55
CA GLN A 255 7.48 13.86 2.75
C GLN A 255 6.96 13.29 4.08
N ALA A 256 7.61 12.25 4.61
CA ALA A 256 7.24 11.56 5.84
C ALA A 256 7.91 12.11 7.10
N THR A 257 8.75 13.16 7.00
CA THR A 257 9.50 13.72 8.14
C THR A 257 8.82 14.92 8.81
N HIS A 258 7.49 15.01 8.71
CA HIS A 258 6.70 16.07 9.35
C HIS A 258 6.91 16.10 10.89
N ALA A 259 6.74 17.28 11.50
CA ALA A 259 7.00 17.49 12.93
C ALA A 259 6.19 16.53 13.84
N SER A 260 4.97 16.17 13.44
CA SER A 260 4.14 15.19 14.15
C SER A 260 4.81 13.81 14.23
N VAL A 261 5.47 13.37 13.15
CA VAL A 261 6.19 12.09 13.10
C VAL A 261 7.41 12.15 14.02
N VAL A 262 8.24 13.18 13.85
CA VAL A 262 9.47 13.37 14.64
C VAL A 262 9.16 13.45 16.13
N LEU A 263 8.19 14.29 16.52
CA LEU A 263 7.81 14.46 17.93
C LEU A 263 7.30 13.15 18.53
N THR A 264 6.46 12.41 17.81
CA THR A 264 5.92 11.13 18.28
C THR A 264 7.03 10.09 18.46
N VAL A 265 7.99 10.02 17.52
CA VAL A 265 9.14 9.11 17.61
C VAL A 265 10.07 9.48 18.76
N LEU A 266 10.38 10.77 18.95
CA LEU A 266 11.19 11.26 20.07
C LEU A 266 10.52 11.02 21.43
N LEU A 267 9.20 11.19 21.51
CA LEU A 267 8.43 10.82 22.69
C LEU A 267 8.57 9.33 23.00
N GLY A 268 8.38 8.46 22.00
CA GLY A 268 8.60 7.02 22.16
C GLY A 268 10.02 6.68 22.60
N ALA A 269 11.04 7.30 22.01
CA ALA A 269 12.44 7.09 22.37
C ALA A 269 12.74 7.52 23.82
N SER A 270 12.19 8.65 24.28
CA SER A 270 12.38 9.12 25.66
C SER A 270 11.73 8.18 26.68
N LEU A 271 10.58 7.58 26.35
CA LEU A 271 9.91 6.57 27.18
C LEU A 271 10.65 5.24 27.24
N ALA A 272 11.46 4.91 26.23
CA ALA A 272 12.30 3.71 26.23
C ALA A 272 13.53 3.84 27.16
N VAL A 273 14.00 5.06 27.44
CA VAL A 273 15.19 5.29 28.28
C VAL A 273 15.01 4.74 29.71
N PRO A 274 13.92 5.04 30.45
CA PRO A 274 13.66 4.43 31.75
C PRO A 274 13.61 2.90 31.70
N ALA A 275 13.05 2.32 30.64
CA ALA A 275 12.99 0.87 30.47
C ALA A 275 14.39 0.25 30.38
N VAL A 276 15.28 0.84 29.56
CA VAL A 276 16.68 0.39 29.44
C VAL A 276 17.46 0.56 30.74
N TRP A 277 17.26 1.67 31.44
CA TRP A 277 17.88 1.88 32.75
C TRP A 277 17.41 0.84 33.79
N MET A 278 16.12 0.50 33.81
CA MET A 278 15.58 -0.53 34.70
C MET A 278 16.13 -1.93 34.38
N MET A 279 16.31 -2.25 33.09
CA MET A 279 16.96 -3.49 32.65
C MET A 279 18.42 -3.54 33.13
N TRP A 280 19.18 -2.45 32.97
CA TRP A 280 20.55 -2.36 33.49
C TRP A 280 20.62 -2.56 35.01
N LYS A 281 19.66 -1.99 35.75
CA LYS A 281 19.60 -2.15 37.21
C LYS A 281 19.25 -3.59 37.63
N GLU A 282 18.51 -4.35 36.82
CA GLU A 282 18.29 -5.80 37.06
C GLU A 282 19.58 -6.57 36.78
N LEU A 283 20.27 -6.28 35.67
CA LEU A 283 21.54 -6.92 35.33
C LEU A 283 22.64 -6.69 36.38
N SER A 284 22.66 -5.50 36.99
CA SER A 284 23.63 -5.13 38.03
C SER A 284 23.36 -5.77 39.39
N SER A 285 22.16 -6.34 39.60
CA SER A 285 21.83 -7.04 40.85
C SER A 285 22.52 -8.40 40.91
N ARG A 286 22.94 -8.87 42.09
CA ARG A 286 23.60 -10.18 42.25
C ARG A 286 22.69 -11.34 41.84
N GLU A 287 21.41 -11.24 42.18
CA GLU A 287 20.37 -12.18 41.76
C GLU A 287 19.14 -11.40 41.25
N PRO A 288 18.96 -11.30 39.92
CA PRO A 288 17.82 -10.58 39.38
C PRO A 288 16.54 -11.39 39.59
N SER A 289 15.58 -10.77 40.27
CA SER A 289 14.24 -11.32 40.50
C SER A 289 13.26 -10.95 39.39
N GLY A 290 13.62 -9.97 38.54
CA GLY A 290 12.75 -9.40 37.52
C GLY A 290 11.57 -8.61 38.09
N ALA A 291 11.69 -8.11 39.31
CA ALA A 291 10.67 -7.29 39.98
C ALA A 291 10.28 -6.04 39.17
N ARG A 292 11.18 -5.50 38.34
CA ARG A 292 10.92 -4.30 37.53
C ARG A 292 10.19 -4.57 36.21
N LEU A 293 9.95 -5.84 35.86
CA LEU A 293 9.29 -6.21 34.60
C LEU A 293 7.99 -5.46 34.30
N PRO A 294 7.00 -5.30 35.21
CA PRO A 294 5.75 -4.62 34.88
C PRO A 294 5.98 -3.15 34.48
N PHE A 295 6.91 -2.45 35.14
CA PHE A 295 7.26 -1.07 34.81
C PHE A 295 7.98 -0.97 33.47
N ILE A 296 8.91 -1.91 33.19
CA ILE A 296 9.59 -2.01 31.89
C ILE A 296 8.56 -2.23 30.77
N VAL A 297 7.63 -3.17 30.97
CA VAL A 297 6.57 -3.47 30.01
C VAL A 297 5.66 -2.27 29.81
N ALA A 298 5.28 -1.54 30.87
CA ALA A 298 4.46 -0.34 30.75
C ALA A 298 5.14 0.76 29.89
N CYS A 299 6.40 1.08 30.18
CA CYS A 299 7.18 2.06 29.40
C CYS A 299 7.32 1.66 27.93
N LEU A 300 7.64 0.39 27.67
CA LEU A 300 7.79 -0.11 26.30
C LEU A 300 6.45 -0.23 25.56
N SER A 301 5.36 -0.50 26.26
CA SER A 301 4.01 -0.52 25.66
C SER A 301 3.62 0.88 25.18
N LEU A 302 3.90 1.90 25.98
CA LEU A 302 3.70 3.29 25.57
C LEU A 302 4.64 3.68 24.42
N THR A 303 5.89 3.22 24.45
CA THR A 303 6.85 3.39 23.33
C THR A 303 6.30 2.78 22.03
N VAL A 304 5.77 1.55 22.09
CA VAL A 304 5.20 0.85 20.93
C VAL A 304 3.95 1.57 20.43
N LEU A 305 3.11 2.11 21.32
CA LEU A 305 1.97 2.95 20.93
C LEU A 305 2.41 4.20 20.17
N CYS A 306 3.41 4.93 20.70
CA CYS A 306 4.00 6.08 19.99
C CYS A 306 4.55 5.66 18.62
N MET A 307 5.27 4.54 18.52
CA MET A 307 5.78 4.05 17.23
C MET A 307 4.67 3.65 16.25
N GLY A 308 3.57 3.06 16.76
CA GLY A 308 2.39 2.73 15.96
C GLY A 308 1.70 3.97 15.38
N LEU A 309 1.51 5.00 16.21
CA LEU A 309 0.96 6.29 15.80
C LEU A 309 1.89 7.03 14.84
N GLY A 310 3.19 7.07 15.14
CA GLY A 310 4.21 7.67 14.28
C GLY A 310 4.23 7.04 12.89
N ARG A 311 4.05 5.71 12.78
CA ARG A 311 3.91 5.02 11.50
C ARG A 311 2.65 5.43 10.74
N HIS A 312 1.53 5.62 11.43
CA HIS A 312 0.31 6.11 10.79
C HIS A 312 0.50 7.53 10.25
N PHE A 313 1.07 8.45 11.04
CA PHE A 313 1.37 9.81 10.59
C PHE A 313 2.38 9.84 9.45
N ALA A 314 3.45 9.03 9.50
CA ALA A 314 4.43 8.95 8.43
C ALA A 314 3.80 8.50 7.11
N ARG A 315 2.88 7.54 7.15
CA ARG A 315 2.13 7.09 5.97
C ARG A 315 1.14 8.14 5.46
N ALA A 316 0.39 8.77 6.36
CA ALA A 316 -0.59 9.79 5.99
C ALA A 316 0.10 10.97 5.30
N THR A 317 1.22 11.43 5.85
CA THR A 317 2.02 12.55 5.30
C THR A 317 2.75 12.17 4.01
N ALA A 318 3.36 10.98 3.94
CA ALA A 318 4.05 10.52 2.73
C ALA A 318 3.14 10.43 1.50
N LEU A 319 1.86 10.11 1.71
CA LEU A 319 0.91 9.85 0.62
C LEU A 319 -0.06 11.00 0.36
N ASP A 320 -0.05 12.07 1.16
CA ASP A 320 -1.05 13.14 1.06
C ASP A 320 -1.05 13.80 -0.32
N ASP A 321 0.11 14.27 -0.78
CA ASP A 321 0.26 14.94 -2.07
C ASP A 321 -0.14 14.03 -3.24
N HIS A 322 0.32 12.77 -3.21
CA HIS A 322 0.01 11.80 -4.26
C HIS A 322 -1.49 11.46 -4.28
N ARG A 323 -2.13 11.32 -3.10
CA ARG A 323 -3.58 11.08 -3.01
C ARG A 323 -4.40 12.27 -3.52
N ARG A 324 -3.96 13.50 -3.26
CA ARG A 324 -4.62 14.71 -3.82
C ARG A 324 -4.50 14.75 -5.34
N ALA A 325 -3.31 14.52 -5.88
CA ALA A 325 -3.09 14.46 -7.33
C ALA A 325 -3.93 13.35 -8.01
N MET A 326 -4.03 12.18 -7.38
CA MET A 326 -4.91 11.10 -7.87
C MET A 326 -6.39 11.49 -7.81
N ALA A 327 -6.83 12.20 -6.76
CA ALA A 327 -8.21 12.65 -6.63
C ALA A 327 -8.56 13.65 -7.74
N GLU A 328 -7.70 14.63 -8.00
CA GLU A 328 -7.86 15.61 -9.09
C GLU A 328 -7.90 14.92 -10.47
N GLU A 329 -7.01 13.96 -10.72
CA GLU A 329 -7.00 13.17 -11.97
C GLU A 329 -8.28 12.33 -12.12
N THR A 330 -8.78 11.77 -11.02
CA THR A 330 -10.01 10.98 -11.00
C THR A 330 -11.23 11.85 -11.28
N GLU A 331 -11.33 13.02 -10.64
CA GLU A 331 -12.39 14.00 -10.91
C GLU A 331 -12.39 14.46 -12.36
N ARG A 332 -11.21 14.77 -12.92
CA ARG A 332 -11.08 15.15 -14.33
C ARG A 332 -11.55 14.05 -15.26
N TYR A 333 -11.15 12.81 -15.01
CA TYR A 333 -11.58 11.66 -15.80
C TYR A 333 -13.09 11.42 -15.73
N LEU A 334 -13.71 11.58 -14.55
CA LEU A 334 -15.16 11.44 -14.40
C LEU A 334 -15.92 12.52 -15.17
N ALA A 335 -15.45 13.76 -15.12
CA ALA A 335 -16.04 14.85 -15.90
C ALA A 335 -15.92 14.61 -17.42
N GLU A 336 -14.76 14.15 -17.88
CA GLU A 336 -14.54 13.76 -19.28
C GLU A 336 -15.46 12.59 -19.69
N ALA A 337 -15.64 11.59 -18.82
CA ALA A 337 -16.51 10.45 -19.07
C ALA A 337 -18.00 10.83 -19.09
N GLU A 338 -18.43 11.72 -18.20
CA GLU A 338 -19.81 12.25 -18.18
C GLU A 338 -20.10 13.05 -19.45
N GLN A 339 -19.17 13.92 -19.86
CA GLN A 339 -19.29 14.67 -21.11
C GLN A 339 -19.36 13.73 -22.32
N ALA A 340 -18.50 12.72 -22.38
CA ALA A 340 -18.52 11.73 -23.46
C ALA A 340 -19.84 10.92 -23.51
N ALA A 341 -20.39 10.56 -22.35
CA ALA A 341 -21.68 9.88 -22.26
C ALA A 341 -22.84 10.79 -22.74
N TYR A 342 -22.82 12.07 -22.36
CA TYR A 342 -23.78 13.05 -22.85
C TYR A 342 -23.69 13.26 -24.36
N ASP A 343 -22.48 13.43 -24.89
CA ASP A 343 -22.24 13.61 -26.34
C ASP A 343 -22.71 12.38 -27.12
N GLN A 344 -22.50 11.17 -26.57
CA GLN A 344 -23.02 9.93 -27.16
C GLN A 344 -24.55 9.89 -27.16
N GLU A 345 -25.21 10.22 -26.05
CA GLU A 345 -26.67 10.25 -25.95
C GLU A 345 -27.27 11.27 -26.91
N MET A 346 -26.69 12.47 -27.00
CA MET A 346 -27.09 13.49 -27.95
C MET A 346 -26.86 13.05 -29.40
N GLY A 347 -25.75 12.35 -29.67
CA GLY A 347 -25.48 11.74 -30.98
C GLY A 347 -26.54 10.70 -31.37
N ILE A 348 -26.94 9.83 -30.43
CA ILE A 348 -28.00 8.84 -30.63
C ILE A 348 -29.36 9.53 -30.85
N SER A 349 -29.68 10.55 -30.05
CA SER A 349 -30.93 11.31 -30.18
C SER A 349 -31.03 12.01 -31.54
N ARG A 350 -29.93 12.60 -32.01
CA ARG A 350 -29.83 13.19 -33.37
C ARG A 350 -30.06 12.13 -34.44
N ALA A 351 -29.35 10.99 -34.36
CA ALA A 351 -29.51 9.90 -35.32
C ALA A 351 -30.95 9.33 -35.34
N ALA A 352 -31.59 9.21 -34.18
CA ALA A 352 -32.96 8.71 -34.06
C ALA A 352 -34.03 9.72 -34.56
N SER A 353 -33.73 11.02 -34.56
CA SER A 353 -34.65 12.05 -35.05
C SER A 353 -34.85 12.06 -36.57
N GLY A 354 -34.06 11.27 -37.32
CA GLY A 354 -34.10 11.23 -38.78
C GLY A 354 -33.56 12.48 -39.47
N VAL A 355 -33.14 13.49 -38.70
CA VAL A 355 -32.51 14.72 -39.16
C VAL A 355 -31.01 14.45 -39.29
N SER A 356 -30.46 14.58 -40.50
CA SER A 356 -29.01 14.40 -40.70
C SER A 356 -28.22 15.50 -39.98
N GLU A 357 -26.96 15.24 -39.62
CA GLU A 357 -26.12 16.27 -38.98
C GLU A 357 -25.96 17.50 -39.88
N GLY A 358 -25.92 17.28 -41.20
CA GLY A 358 -25.96 18.33 -42.23
C GLY A 358 -27.25 19.15 -42.19
N GLU A 359 -28.41 18.51 -42.05
CA GLU A 359 -29.71 19.20 -41.96
C GLU A 359 -29.78 20.12 -40.73
N HIS A 360 -29.31 19.64 -39.56
CA HIS A 360 -29.31 20.44 -38.34
C HIS A 360 -28.35 21.65 -38.47
N LEU A 361 -27.13 21.42 -38.98
CA LEU A 361 -26.16 22.48 -39.21
C LEU A 361 -26.67 23.50 -40.23
N PHE A 362 -27.35 23.06 -41.29
CA PHE A 362 -28.01 23.93 -42.26
C PHE A 362 -29.11 24.78 -41.60
N LYS A 363 -29.99 24.16 -40.80
CA LYS A 363 -31.06 24.87 -40.09
C LYS A 363 -30.53 25.97 -39.17
N MET A 364 -29.43 25.72 -38.46
CA MET A 364 -28.84 26.68 -37.53
C MET A 364 -28.09 27.83 -38.21
N ASN A 365 -27.47 27.58 -39.36
CA ASN A 365 -26.52 28.54 -39.95
C ASN A 365 -26.95 29.13 -41.30
N CYS A 366 -27.72 28.39 -42.10
CA CYS A 366 -27.97 28.73 -43.51
C CYS A 366 -29.45 28.96 -43.85
N SER A 367 -30.38 28.37 -43.09
CA SER A 367 -31.83 28.45 -43.34
C SER A 367 -32.43 29.85 -43.27
N GLY A 368 -31.77 30.80 -42.59
CA GLY A 368 -32.19 32.19 -42.55
C GLY A 368 -32.03 32.92 -43.88
N CYS A 369 -31.15 32.44 -44.76
CA CYS A 369 -30.86 33.05 -46.06
C CYS A 369 -31.25 32.18 -47.26
N HIS A 370 -31.34 30.85 -47.07
CA HIS A 370 -31.60 29.88 -48.12
C HIS A 370 -32.84 29.03 -47.79
N ALA A 371 -33.70 28.83 -48.80
CA ALA A 371 -34.84 27.92 -48.73
C ALA A 371 -34.76 26.89 -49.87
N LEU A 372 -35.57 25.83 -49.80
CA LEU A 372 -35.51 24.71 -50.74
C LEU A 372 -35.75 25.15 -52.19
N ASP A 373 -36.90 25.78 -52.46
CA ASP A 373 -37.45 26.01 -53.82
C ASP A 373 -37.65 27.49 -54.16
N ARG A 374 -37.39 28.39 -53.20
CA ARG A 374 -37.62 29.83 -53.37
C ARG A 374 -36.45 30.67 -52.90
N ARG A 375 -36.29 31.81 -53.56
CA ARG A 375 -35.33 32.85 -53.16
C ARG A 375 -35.78 33.51 -51.86
N VAL A 376 -34.87 33.61 -50.90
CA VAL A 376 -35.05 34.41 -49.66
C VAL A 376 -34.07 35.57 -49.67
N VAL A 377 -32.81 35.32 -49.32
CA VAL A 377 -31.69 36.26 -49.50
C VAL A 377 -30.73 35.70 -50.54
N GLY A 378 -30.33 34.43 -50.36
CA GLY A 378 -29.56 33.65 -51.32
C GLY A 378 -30.44 32.85 -52.28
N PRO A 379 -29.82 32.17 -53.28
CA PRO A 379 -30.52 31.28 -54.19
C PRO A 379 -31.14 30.07 -53.45
N PRO A 380 -32.19 29.44 -54.04
CA PRO A 380 -32.77 28.22 -53.50
C PRO A 380 -31.80 27.04 -53.55
N LEU A 381 -32.01 26.03 -52.70
CA LEU A 381 -31.12 24.86 -52.61
C LEU A 381 -31.11 24.05 -53.91
N THR A 382 -32.24 23.95 -54.59
CA THR A 382 -32.35 23.28 -55.91
C THR A 382 -31.45 23.95 -56.97
N GLU A 383 -31.29 25.27 -56.90
CA GLU A 383 -30.39 26.00 -57.78
C GLU A 383 -28.92 25.80 -57.39
N ILE A 384 -28.61 25.75 -56.10
CA ILE A 384 -27.26 25.47 -55.62
C ILE A 384 -26.84 24.06 -56.03
N ALA A 385 -27.71 23.06 -55.84
CA ALA A 385 -27.47 21.68 -56.26
C ALA A 385 -27.20 21.59 -57.77
N GLY A 386 -28.00 22.28 -58.59
CA GLY A 386 -27.78 22.34 -60.04
C GLY A 386 -26.46 23.02 -60.45
N ILE A 387 -25.95 23.99 -59.68
CA ILE A 387 -24.68 24.68 -59.98
C ILE A 387 -23.48 23.79 -59.66
N TYR A 388 -23.53 23.08 -58.52
CA TYR A 388 -22.40 22.31 -58.02
C TYR A 388 -22.44 20.82 -58.41
N GLY A 389 -23.58 20.29 -58.88
CA GLY A 389 -23.66 19.01 -59.59
C GLY A 389 -23.03 17.82 -58.86
N GLY A 390 -23.22 17.75 -57.54
CA GLY A 390 -22.60 16.71 -56.70
C GLY A 390 -21.19 17.02 -56.19
N ASP A 391 -20.70 18.26 -56.33
CA ASP A 391 -19.41 18.73 -55.77
C ASP A 391 -19.59 19.46 -54.43
N PRO A 392 -19.56 18.75 -53.28
CA PRO A 392 -19.66 19.38 -51.97
C PRO A 392 -18.47 20.30 -51.66
N GLN A 393 -17.27 20.01 -52.20
CA GLN A 393 -16.08 20.83 -51.95
C GLN A 393 -16.18 22.22 -52.60
N GLY A 394 -16.86 22.31 -53.75
CA GLY A 394 -17.21 23.57 -54.38
C GLY A 394 -18.08 24.46 -53.49
N ILE A 395 -19.06 23.87 -52.79
CA ILE A 395 -19.92 24.58 -51.82
C ILE A 395 -19.10 25.03 -50.60
N VAL A 396 -18.24 24.15 -50.05
CA VAL A 396 -17.33 24.49 -48.93
C VAL A 396 -16.45 25.69 -49.29
N THR A 397 -15.79 25.63 -50.45
CA THR A 397 -14.90 26.69 -50.93
C THR A 397 -15.64 28.03 -51.06
N TRP A 398 -16.87 27.99 -51.59
CA TRP A 398 -17.70 29.18 -51.73
C TRP A 398 -18.17 29.73 -50.37
N ALA A 399 -18.61 28.87 -49.45
CA ALA A 399 -19.08 29.28 -48.12
C ALA A 399 -17.96 29.86 -47.25
N THR A 400 -16.73 29.37 -47.41
CA THR A 400 -15.55 29.87 -46.69
C THR A 400 -15.16 31.28 -47.14
N ALA A 401 -15.14 31.55 -48.45
CA ALA A 401 -14.74 32.85 -49.00
C ALA A 401 -15.65 33.33 -50.16
N PRO A 402 -16.92 33.68 -49.88
CA PRO A 402 -17.89 34.03 -50.89
C PRO A 402 -17.59 35.38 -51.56
N GLY A 403 -17.67 35.39 -52.89
CA GLY A 403 -17.57 36.60 -53.71
C GLY A 403 -18.94 37.19 -54.08
N LYS A 404 -18.93 38.33 -54.80
CA LYS A 404 -20.15 38.88 -55.42
C LYS A 404 -20.35 38.30 -56.82
N LYS A 405 -21.31 37.37 -56.97
CA LYS A 405 -21.60 36.70 -58.27
C LYS A 405 -22.72 37.37 -59.07
N ARG A 406 -23.68 38.00 -58.40
CA ARG A 406 -24.89 38.58 -59.01
C ARG A 406 -25.03 40.05 -58.63
N ALA A 407 -25.35 40.89 -59.62
CA ALA A 407 -25.51 42.32 -59.42
C ALA A 407 -26.78 42.66 -58.60
N ASP A 408 -27.82 41.83 -58.73
CA ASP A 408 -29.13 41.95 -58.08
C ASP A 408 -29.22 41.21 -56.72
N MET A 409 -28.11 40.67 -56.20
CA MET A 409 -28.05 40.00 -54.89
C MET A 409 -27.02 40.66 -53.96
N PRO A 410 -27.29 40.67 -52.64
CA PRO A 410 -26.27 41.02 -51.66
C PRO A 410 -25.15 39.99 -51.68
N GLN A 411 -23.93 40.41 -51.33
CA GLN A 411 -22.82 39.48 -51.17
C GLN A 411 -23.06 38.64 -49.92
N MET A 412 -22.94 37.32 -50.06
CA MET A 412 -23.02 36.38 -48.93
C MET A 412 -21.85 36.65 -47.97
N PRO A 413 -22.08 36.71 -46.63
CA PRO A 413 -20.99 36.82 -45.66
C PRO A 413 -20.19 35.50 -45.58
N PRO A 414 -18.89 35.55 -45.22
CA PRO A 414 -18.08 34.34 -45.07
C PRO A 414 -18.51 33.51 -43.84
N PHE A 415 -18.53 32.19 -44.00
CA PHE A 415 -18.83 31.22 -42.94
C PHE A 415 -17.61 30.37 -42.55
N ALA A 416 -16.40 30.87 -42.82
CA ALA A 416 -15.13 30.22 -42.48
C ALA A 416 -15.01 29.83 -40.98
N SER A 417 -15.75 30.50 -40.08
CA SER A 417 -15.78 30.19 -38.64
C SER A 417 -16.39 28.82 -38.30
N LEU A 418 -17.14 28.20 -39.23
CA LEU A 418 -17.71 26.87 -39.02
C LEU A 418 -16.68 25.74 -39.18
N GLY A 419 -15.61 25.97 -39.95
CA GLY A 419 -14.61 24.96 -40.31
C GLY A 419 -15.08 24.02 -41.42
N ASP A 420 -14.12 23.45 -42.16
CA ASP A 420 -14.37 22.68 -43.37
C ASP A 420 -15.20 21.42 -43.12
N ASP A 421 -14.96 20.70 -42.02
CA ASP A 421 -15.70 19.47 -41.67
C ASP A 421 -17.22 19.71 -41.52
N LYS A 422 -17.61 20.82 -40.88
CA LYS A 422 -19.03 21.18 -40.70
C LYS A 422 -19.64 21.70 -42.00
N LEU A 423 -18.87 22.45 -42.78
CA LEU A 423 -19.33 22.95 -44.08
C LEU A 423 -19.52 21.79 -45.08
N ALA A 424 -18.71 20.74 -45.02
CA ALA A 424 -18.88 19.54 -45.84
C ALA A 424 -20.20 18.83 -45.54
N LEU A 425 -20.52 18.62 -44.25
CA LEU A 425 -21.82 18.03 -43.85
C LEU A 425 -23.02 18.89 -44.31
N ILE A 426 -22.91 20.22 -44.24
CA ILE A 426 -23.94 21.12 -44.77
C ILE A 426 -24.05 21.00 -46.29
N ALA A 427 -22.91 20.93 -47.00
CA ALA A 427 -22.87 20.81 -48.45
C ALA A 427 -23.52 19.52 -48.94
N ASP A 428 -23.22 18.39 -48.29
CA ASP A 428 -23.84 17.10 -48.59
C ASP A 428 -25.36 17.16 -48.42
N TYR A 429 -25.85 17.76 -47.34
CA TYR A 429 -27.30 17.96 -47.13
C TYR A 429 -27.94 18.87 -48.19
N ILE A 430 -27.28 19.96 -48.59
CA ILE A 430 -27.79 20.88 -49.62
C ILE A 430 -27.94 20.15 -50.96
N LEU A 431 -26.97 19.31 -51.32
CA LEU A 431 -27.01 18.50 -52.54
C LEU A 431 -28.10 17.44 -52.47
N GLU A 432 -28.17 16.69 -51.37
CA GLU A 432 -29.18 15.65 -51.13
C GLU A 432 -30.61 16.20 -51.29
N ILE A 433 -30.95 17.26 -50.54
CA ILE A 433 -32.31 17.81 -50.56
C ILE A 433 -32.60 18.63 -51.83
N GLY A 434 -31.56 19.23 -52.43
CA GLY A 434 -31.68 20.05 -53.63
C GLY A 434 -31.86 19.22 -54.91
N ASP A 435 -31.39 17.97 -54.94
CA ASP A 435 -31.62 17.02 -56.03
C ASP A 435 -32.98 16.29 -55.91
N GLU A 436 -33.56 16.23 -54.70
CA GLU A 436 -34.87 15.61 -54.44
C GLU A 436 -36.08 16.54 -54.70
N GLY A 437 -35.90 17.86 -54.61
CA GLY A 437 -36.95 18.88 -54.74
C GLY A 437 -37.01 19.54 -56.12
#